data_AF-A0A927H8W6-F1
#
_entry.id   AF-A0A927H8W6-F1
#
_cell.length_a   1.000
_cell.length_b   1.000
_cell.length_c   1.000
_cell.angle_alpha   90.00
_cell.angle_beta   90.00
_cell.angle_gamma   90.00
#
_symmetry.space_group_name_H-M   'P 1'
#
loop_
_entity.id
_entity.type
_entity.pdbx_description
1 polymer ?
#
loop_
_entity_poly.entity_id
_entity_poly.type
_entity_poly.pdbx_seq_one_letter_code
_entity_poly.pdbx_strand_id
1 'polypeptide(L)'
;MKDQFGLKGFYKRSIIGVWLFGFFADIIGAVFLFAVLIAGNSLGMPHEIDYAISYDPFSQPIAVLVILFAMVISSVFIFFFNYRYTFKQVIEDKKIRVRVALTIATVSIPWTFLIPTKWFFKFY
;
A
#
# COMPACT_ATOMS: atom_id res chain seq x y z
N MET A 1 5.08 -18.65 -38.85
CA MET A 1 4.81 -17.43 -38.07
C MET A 1 4.06 -17.84 -36.80
N LYS A 2 4.77 -18.06 -35.69
CA LYS A 2 4.18 -18.45 -34.41
C LYS A 2 3.96 -17.20 -33.55
N ASP A 3 2.71 -17.01 -33.15
CA ASP A 3 2.28 -16.43 -31.87
C ASP A 3 2.61 -14.95 -31.56
N GLN A 4 2.06 -14.02 -32.34
CA GLN A 4 1.93 -12.62 -31.89
C GLN A 4 0.75 -12.39 -30.93
N PHE A 5 -0.07 -13.42 -30.66
CA PHE A 5 -1.16 -13.38 -29.66
C PHE A 5 -0.70 -13.60 -28.20
N GLY A 6 0.56 -13.97 -27.95
CA GLY A 6 1.01 -14.47 -26.63
C GLY A 6 1.51 -13.42 -25.63
N LEU A 7 2.11 -12.31 -26.07
CA LEU A 7 2.83 -11.39 -25.17
C LEU A 7 1.93 -10.29 -24.57
N LYS A 8 1.06 -9.68 -25.37
CA LYS A 8 0.17 -8.59 -24.90
C LYS A 8 -0.84 -9.09 -23.87
N GLY A 9 -1.45 -10.27 -24.10
CA GLY A 9 -2.39 -10.87 -23.17
C GLY A 9 -1.73 -11.26 -21.84
N PHE A 10 -0.54 -11.84 -21.90
CA PHE A 10 0.25 -12.21 -20.73
C PHE A 10 0.72 -11.00 -19.92
N TYR A 11 1.18 -9.94 -20.60
CA TYR A 11 1.59 -8.69 -19.96
C TYR A 11 0.41 -7.97 -19.31
N LYS A 12 -0.72 -7.86 -20.02
CA LYS A 12 -1.95 -7.25 -19.49
C LYS A 12 -2.47 -8.00 -18.27
N ARG A 13 -2.46 -9.34 -18.30
CA ARG A 13 -2.87 -10.18 -17.17
C ARG A 13 -1.96 -10.02 -15.96
N SER A 14 -0.65 -9.93 -16.18
CA SER A 14 0.32 -9.70 -15.11
C SER A 14 0.14 -8.32 -14.48
N ILE A 15 -0.04 -7.25 -15.28
CA ILE A 15 -0.29 -5.88 -14.77
C ILE A 15 -1.57 -5.82 -13.94
N ILE A 16 -2.66 -6.40 -14.43
CA ILE A 16 -3.94 -6.42 -13.69
C ILE A 16 -3.76 -7.14 -12.35
N GLY A 17 -2.99 -8.24 -12.33
CA GLY A 17 -2.64 -8.94 -11.10
C GLY A 17 -1.87 -8.05 -10.13
N VAL A 18 -0.78 -7.41 -10.58
CA VAL A 18 0.01 -6.48 -9.74
C VAL A 18 -0.85 -5.37 -9.17
N TRP A 19 -1.70 -4.76 -9.99
CA TRP A 19 -2.55 -3.65 -9.59
C TRP A 19 -3.62 -4.07 -8.57
N LEU A 20 -4.32 -5.18 -8.81
CA LEU A 20 -5.32 -5.70 -7.87
C LEU A 20 -4.70 -6.05 -6.52
N PHE A 21 -3.58 -6.78 -6.52
CA PHE A 21 -2.89 -7.13 -5.28
C PHE A 21 -2.32 -5.90 -4.56
N GLY A 22 -1.89 -4.89 -5.31
CA GLY A 22 -1.51 -3.57 -4.77
C GLY A 22 -2.68 -2.93 -4.01
N PHE A 23 -3.83 -2.83 -4.67
CA PHE A 23 -5.04 -2.27 -4.07
C PHE A 23 -5.52 -3.05 -2.83
N PHE A 24 -5.46 -4.38 -2.86
CA PHE A 24 -5.76 -5.21 -1.68
C PHE A 24 -4.79 -4.96 -0.53
N ALA A 25 -3.50 -4.77 -0.80
CA ALA A 25 -2.52 -4.46 0.22
C ALA A 25 -2.73 -3.05 0.82
N ASP A 26 -3.17 -2.09 0.02
CA ASP A 26 -3.54 -0.76 0.50
C ASP A 26 -4.77 -0.82 1.42
N ILE A 27 -5.78 -1.64 1.08
CA ILE A 27 -6.93 -1.89 1.98
C ILE A 27 -6.47 -2.42 3.34
N ILE A 28 -5.50 -3.35 3.36
CA ILE A 28 -4.98 -3.89 4.63
C ILE A 28 -4.33 -2.78 5.48
N GLY A 29 -3.54 -1.90 4.86
CA GLY A 29 -2.95 -0.74 5.55
C GLY A 29 -4.00 0.25 6.05
N ALA A 30 -5.04 0.52 5.25
CA ALA A 30 -6.14 1.37 5.65
C ALA A 30 -6.94 0.77 6.83
N VAL A 31 -7.24 -0.53 6.78
CA VAL A 31 -7.89 -1.26 7.88
C VAL A 31 -7.07 -1.17 9.16
N PHE A 32 -5.74 -1.27 9.06
CA PHE A 32 -4.86 -1.05 10.21
C PHE A 32 -5.02 0.36 10.79
N LEU A 33 -5.01 1.41 9.97
CA LEU A 33 -5.23 2.79 10.44
C LEU A 33 -6.60 2.97 11.10
N PHE A 34 -7.67 2.41 10.50
CA PHE A 34 -9.00 2.43 11.11
C PHE A 34 -9.03 1.69 12.45
N ALA A 35 -8.34 0.55 12.57
CA ALA A 35 -8.26 -0.19 13.82
C ALA A 35 -7.53 0.62 14.91
N VAL A 36 -6.46 1.34 14.55
CA VAL A 36 -5.75 2.24 15.48
C VAL A 36 -6.68 3.36 15.96
N LEU A 37 -7.46 3.98 15.08
CA LEU A 37 -8.41 5.05 15.45
C LEU A 37 -9.53 4.52 16.36
N ILE A 38 -10.12 3.36 16.04
CA ILE A 38 -11.18 2.76 16.85
C ILE A 38 -10.65 2.37 18.24
N ALA A 39 -9.46 1.75 18.28
CA ALA A 39 -8.81 1.39 19.54
C ALA A 39 -8.42 2.64 20.34
N GLY A 40 -7.90 3.67 19.68
CA GLY A 40 -7.56 4.95 20.28
C GLY A 40 -8.76 5.60 20.98
N ASN A 41 -9.89 5.68 20.29
CA ASN A 41 -11.14 6.20 20.85
C ASN A 41 -11.62 5.38 22.07
N SER A 42 -11.46 4.05 22.05
CA SER A 42 -11.83 3.19 23.19
C SER A 42 -10.87 3.27 24.37
N LEU A 43 -9.59 3.61 24.13
CA LEU A 43 -8.53 3.67 25.14
C LEU A 43 -8.32 5.10 25.70
N GLY A 44 -9.11 6.07 25.25
CA GLY A 44 -9.01 7.47 25.67
C GLY A 44 -7.82 8.20 25.05
N MET A 45 -7.46 7.87 23.81
CA MET A 45 -6.41 8.56 23.07
C MET A 45 -6.72 10.07 22.98
N PRO A 46 -5.72 10.96 23.15
CA PRO A 46 -5.93 12.39 23.02
C PRO A 46 -6.48 12.76 21.64
N HIS A 47 -7.50 13.62 21.60
CA HIS A 47 -8.12 14.08 20.35
C HIS A 47 -7.12 14.69 19.35
N GLU A 48 -6.00 15.25 19.81
CA GLU A 48 -4.95 15.77 18.95
C GLU A 48 -4.30 14.68 18.08
N ILE A 49 -4.16 13.46 18.60
CA ILE A 49 -3.55 12.35 17.86
C ILE A 49 -4.55 11.75 16.87
N ASP A 50 -5.81 11.58 17.27
CA ASP A 50 -6.88 11.13 16.36
C ASP A 50 -7.05 12.10 15.19
N TYR A 51 -7.03 13.41 15.49
CA TYR A 51 -7.06 14.47 14.49
C TYR A 51 -5.84 14.41 13.57
N ALA A 52 -4.65 14.23 14.13
CA ALA A 52 -3.42 14.15 13.34
C ALA A 52 -3.41 12.92 12.41
N ILE A 53 -3.86 11.75 12.86
CA ILE A 53 -3.93 10.55 12.01
C ILE A 53 -4.96 10.72 10.88
N SER A 54 -6.09 11.40 11.14
CA SER A 54 -7.21 11.49 10.19
C SER A 54 -7.13 12.69 9.23
N TYR A 55 -6.60 13.82 9.70
CA TYR A 55 -6.71 15.11 9.00
C TYR A 55 -5.37 15.75 8.68
N ASP A 56 -4.42 15.68 9.60
CA ASP A 56 -3.11 16.31 9.44
C ASP A 56 -1.97 15.46 10.04
N PRO A 57 -1.41 14.54 9.25
CA PRO A 57 -0.35 13.65 9.69
C PRO A 57 0.83 14.38 10.32
N PHE A 58 1.12 15.59 9.85
CA PHE A 58 2.28 16.39 10.24
C PHE A 58 2.06 17.25 11.49
N SER A 59 0.84 17.28 12.05
CA SER A 59 0.57 17.98 13.30
C SER A 59 1.24 17.32 14.50
N GLN A 60 1.39 16.00 14.49
CA GLN A 60 1.98 15.23 15.59
C GLN A 60 2.97 14.18 15.05
N PRO A 61 4.20 14.09 15.59
CA PRO A 61 5.18 13.09 15.15
C PRO A 61 4.68 11.64 15.26
N ILE A 62 3.85 11.36 16.27
CA ILE A 62 3.27 10.03 16.51
C ILE A 62 2.37 9.61 15.34
N ALA A 63 1.57 10.53 14.78
CA ALA A 63 0.68 10.23 13.66
C ALA A 63 1.48 9.85 12.41
N VAL A 64 2.58 10.57 12.12
CA VAL A 64 3.51 10.22 11.03
C VAL A 64 4.05 8.80 11.22
N LEU A 65 4.49 8.44 12.43
CA LEU A 65 5.02 7.10 12.71
C LEU A 65 3.98 6.00 12.49
N VAL A 66 2.73 6.23 12.94
CA VAL A 66 1.62 5.28 12.74
C VAL A 66 1.31 5.11 11.26
N ILE A 67 1.27 6.21 10.49
CA ILE A 67 1.01 6.16 9.04
C ILE A 67 2.16 5.50 8.29
N LEU A 68 3.41 5.80 8.64
CA LEU A 68 4.58 5.12 8.07
C LEU A 68 4.53 3.61 8.36
N PHE A 69 4.09 3.22 9.56
CA PHE A 69 3.92 1.81 9.89
C PHE A 69 2.83 1.15 9.03
N ALA A 70 1.70 1.83 8.80
CA ALA A 70 0.67 1.36 7.87
C ALA A 70 1.20 1.22 6.43
N MET A 71 2.00 2.18 5.95
CA MET A 71 2.65 2.11 4.64
C MET A 71 3.61 0.92 4.53
N VAL A 72 4.38 0.63 5.59
CA VAL A 72 5.25 -0.54 5.65
C VAL A 72 4.43 -1.83 5.61
N ILE A 73 3.32 -1.91 6.36
CA ILE A 73 2.40 -3.06 6.30
C ILE A 73 1.94 -3.27 4.85
N SER A 74 1.39 -2.24 4.20
CA SER A 74 0.96 -2.33 2.80
C SER A 74 2.11 -2.76 1.89
N SER A 75 3.29 -2.15 1.99
CA SER A 75 4.47 -2.53 1.19
C SER A 75 4.85 -4.01 1.35
N VAL A 76 4.80 -4.55 2.57
CA VAL A 76 5.10 -5.96 2.83
C VAL A 76 4.07 -6.87 2.16
N PHE A 77 2.79 -6.50 2.21
CA PHE A 77 1.74 -7.25 1.52
C PHE A 77 1.84 -7.15 0.00
N ILE A 78 2.17 -5.96 -0.55
CA ILE A 78 2.45 -5.78 -1.99
C ILE A 78 3.56 -6.73 -2.43
N PHE A 79 4.68 -6.75 -1.69
CA PHE A 79 5.79 -7.66 -1.97
C PHE A 79 5.35 -9.12 -1.90
N PHE A 80 4.67 -9.51 -0.82
CA PHE A 80 4.24 -10.89 -0.59
C PHE A 80 3.32 -11.39 -1.71
N PHE A 81 2.30 -10.60 -2.07
CA PHE A 81 1.34 -10.99 -3.09
C PHE A 81 1.99 -11.09 -4.48
N ASN A 82 2.80 -10.10 -4.85
CA ASN A 82 3.47 -10.09 -6.15
C ASN A 82 4.52 -11.19 -6.27
N TYR A 83 5.30 -11.44 -5.22
CA TYR A 83 6.28 -12.53 -5.21
C TYR A 83 5.62 -13.91 -5.26
N ARG A 84 4.57 -14.14 -4.46
CA ARG A 84 3.98 -15.47 -4.27
C ARG A 84 2.98 -15.85 -5.37
N TYR A 85 2.17 -14.91 -5.84
CA TYR A 85 1.08 -15.18 -6.78
C TYR A 85 1.40 -14.68 -8.19
N THR A 86 1.64 -13.38 -8.36
CA THR A 86 1.80 -12.77 -9.70
C THR A 86 3.05 -13.26 -10.41
N PHE A 87 4.23 -13.07 -9.81
CA PHE A 87 5.50 -13.36 -10.49
C PHE A 87 5.94 -14.81 -10.42
N LYS A 88 5.33 -15.64 -9.56
CA LYS A 88 5.59 -17.08 -9.54
C LYS A 88 5.22 -17.76 -10.86
N GLN A 89 4.20 -17.25 -11.56
CA GLN A 89 3.75 -17.78 -12.85
C GLN A 89 4.56 -17.23 -14.03
N VAL A 90 5.36 -16.18 -13.82
CA VAL A 90 6.01 -15.40 -14.88
C VAL A 90 7.54 -15.52 -14.86
N ILE A 91 8.14 -15.55 -13.68
CA ILE A 91 9.58 -15.51 -13.48
C ILE A 91 10.00 -16.76 -12.72
N GLU A 92 10.61 -17.74 -13.38
CA GLU A 92 11.09 -18.96 -12.72
C GLU A 92 12.26 -18.71 -11.76
N ASP A 93 13.18 -17.81 -12.14
CA ASP A 93 14.33 -17.44 -11.31
C ASP A 93 13.89 -16.69 -10.05
N LYS A 94 14.15 -17.31 -8.89
CA LYS A 94 13.84 -16.76 -7.57
C LYS A 94 14.56 -15.43 -7.32
N LYS A 95 15.82 -15.27 -7.73
CA LYS A 95 16.61 -14.05 -7.49
C LYS A 95 16.01 -12.86 -8.23
N ILE A 96 15.66 -13.05 -9.50
CA ILE A 96 15.01 -12.02 -10.32
C ILE A 96 13.62 -11.71 -9.75
N ARG A 97 12.85 -12.74 -9.37
CA ARG A 97 11.51 -12.57 -8.80
C ARG A 97 11.50 -11.71 -7.54
N VAL A 98 12.45 -11.94 -6.63
CA VAL A 98 12.58 -11.12 -5.40
C VAL A 98 12.92 -9.68 -5.75
N ARG A 99 13.89 -9.44 -6.64
CA ARG A 99 14.28 -8.07 -7.05
C ARG A 99 13.09 -7.32 -7.66
N VAL A 100 12.37 -7.95 -8.59
CA VAL A 100 11.21 -7.32 -9.25
C VAL A 100 10.10 -7.05 -8.24
N ALA A 101 9.77 -8.00 -7.36
CA ALA A 101 8.77 -7.79 -6.32
C ALA A 101 9.13 -6.66 -5.36
N LEU A 102 10.40 -6.55 -4.96
CA LEU A 102 10.88 -5.46 -4.10
C LEU A 102 10.79 -4.10 -4.81
N THR A 103 11.18 -4.03 -6.08
CA THR A 103 11.05 -2.80 -6.86
C THR A 103 9.60 -2.34 -6.94
N ILE A 104 8.66 -3.26 -7.21
CA ILE A 104 7.23 -2.93 -7.25
C ILE A 104 6.74 -2.48 -5.87
N ALA A 105 7.08 -3.17 -4.80
CA ALA A 105 6.68 -2.78 -3.44
C ALA A 105 7.20 -1.39 -3.05
N THR A 106 8.43 -1.06 -3.46
CA THR A 106 9.05 0.24 -3.15
C THR A 106 8.40 1.38 -3.96
N VAL A 107 8.20 1.16 -5.27
CA VAL A 107 7.64 2.18 -6.17
C VAL A 107 6.14 2.40 -5.90
N SER A 108 5.42 1.34 -5.57
CA SER A 108 3.97 1.37 -5.31
C SER A 108 3.62 1.52 -3.84
N ILE A 109 4.56 1.91 -2.99
CA ILE A 109 4.25 2.18 -1.58
C ILE A 109 3.14 3.25 -1.50
N PRO A 110 2.11 3.10 -0.65
CA PRO A 110 0.99 4.05 -0.61
C PRO A 110 1.38 5.33 0.12
N TRP A 111 2.29 6.11 -0.46
CA TRP A 111 2.70 7.43 0.03
C TRP A 111 1.52 8.41 0.12
N THR A 112 0.41 8.12 -0.57
CA THR A 112 -0.85 8.85 -0.50
C THR A 112 -1.46 8.88 0.90
N PHE A 113 -1.13 7.92 1.78
CA PHE A 113 -1.59 7.93 3.18
C PHE A 113 -1.06 9.13 3.97
N LEU A 114 0.05 9.74 3.55
CA LEU A 114 0.62 10.92 4.18
C LEU A 114 0.00 12.25 3.68
N ILE A 115 -0.89 12.20 2.68
CA ILE A 115 -1.50 13.42 2.13
C ILE A 115 -2.45 14.02 3.17
N PRO A 116 -2.23 15.26 3.66
CA PRO A 116 -3.11 15.88 4.64
C PRO A 116 -4.46 16.20 4.01
N THR A 117 -5.55 15.65 4.56
CA THR A 117 -6.89 15.93 4.02
C THR A 117 -7.31 17.38 4.26
N LYS A 118 -6.71 18.06 5.26
CA LYS A 118 -6.89 19.51 5.47
C LYS A 118 -6.60 20.38 4.24
N TRP A 119 -5.74 19.94 3.32
CA TRP A 119 -5.46 20.67 2.09
C TRP A 119 -6.69 20.77 1.19
N PHE A 120 -7.57 19.77 1.22
CA PHE A 120 -8.80 19.77 0.45
C PHE A 120 -9.92 20.57 1.14
N PHE A 121 -9.98 20.55 2.47
CA PHE A 121 -11.01 21.27 3.23
C PHE A 121 -10.77 22.78 3.35
N LYS A 122 -9.54 23.27 3.11
CA LYS A 122 -9.23 24.71 3.16
C LYS A 122 -9.85 25.53 2.01
N PHE A 123 -10.44 24.88 1.01
CA PHE A 123 -11.07 25.52 -0.15
C PHE A 123 -12.59 25.77 0.02
N TYR A 124 -13.15 25.55 1.21
CA TYR A 124 -14.53 25.87 1.58
C TYR A 124 -14.54 26.70 2.86
#